data_AF-A0A1C5TJZ5-F1
#
_entry.id   AF-A0A1C5TJZ5-F1
#
_cell.length_a   1.000
_cell.length_b   1.000
_cell.length_c   1.000
_cell.angle_alpha   90.00
_cell.angle_beta   90.00
_cell.angle_gamma   90.00
#
_symmetry.space_group_name_H-M   'P 1'
#
loop_
_entity.id
_entity.type
_entity.pdbx_description
1 polymer ?
#
loop_
_entity_poly.entity_id
_entity_poly.type
_entity_poly.pdbx_seq_one_letter_code
_entity_poly.pdbx_strand_id
1 'polypeptide(L)' 'MQVDGYSLDAQKEKLKRYAEFQNMEIVNEYSDEGKSGKSVEGRPEFQRTLDNIENSTINDE' A
#
# COMPACT_ATOMS: atom_id res chain seq x y z
N MET A 1 -22.29 -12.62 -0.32
CA MET A 1 -21.08 -13.37 0.06
C MET A 1 -20.08 -12.33 0.55
N GLN A 2 -20.17 -11.98 1.82
CA GLN A 2 -19.24 -11.06 2.48
C GLN A 2 -18.15 -11.98 3.02
N VAL A 3 -17.03 -12.09 2.32
CA VAL A 3 -15.83 -12.60 2.96
C VAL A 3 -15.49 -11.58 4.03
N ASP A 4 -15.26 -12.00 5.27
CA ASP A 4 -14.67 -11.16 6.31
C ASP A 4 -13.22 -10.83 5.91
N GLY A 5 -13.08 -10.12 4.80
CA GLY A 5 -11.85 -9.46 4.41
C GLY A 5 -11.60 -8.43 5.49
N TYR A 6 -10.50 -8.61 6.21
CA TYR A 6 -9.92 -7.62 7.10
C TYR A 6 -10.10 -6.25 6.45
N SER A 7 -10.86 -5.34 7.09
CA SER A 7 -11.14 -4.03 6.50
C SER A 7 -9.83 -3.36 6.09
N LEU A 8 -9.86 -2.50 5.08
CA LEU A 8 -8.65 -1.80 4.65
C LEU A 8 -8.02 -1.01 5.80
N ASP A 9 -8.86 -0.45 6.69
CA ASP A 9 -8.43 0.17 7.93
C ASP A 9 -7.66 -0.79 8.84
N ALA A 10 -8.16 -2.00 9.05
CA ALA A 10 -7.50 -2.99 9.88
C ALA A 10 -6.18 -3.47 9.24
N GLN A 11 -6.12 -3.59 7.91
CA GLN A 11 -4.87 -3.91 7.20
C GLN A 11 -3.83 -2.80 7.39
N LYS A 12 -4.25 -1.54 7.21
CA LYS A 12 -3.42 -0.36 7.40
C LYS A 12 -2.90 -0.26 8.83
N GLU A 13 -3.76 -0.43 9.82
CA GLU A 13 -3.39 -0.41 11.24
C GLU A 13 -2.37 -1.52 11.57
N LYS A 14 -2.57 -2.74 11.02
CA LYS A 14 -1.64 -3.85 11.21
C LYS A 14 -0.25 -3.55 10.63
N LEU A 15 -0.20 -2.96 9.43
CA LEU A 15 1.07 -2.56 8.79
C LEU A 15 1.77 -1.45 9.58
N LYS A 16 1.02 -0.45 10.06
CA LYS A 16 1.57 0.64 10.90
C LYS A 16 2.20 0.13 12.19
N ARG A 17 1.48 -0.73 12.92
CA ARG A 17 1.99 -1.36 14.15
C ARG A 17 3.24 -2.18 13.89
N TYR A 18 3.30 -2.89 12.77
CA TYR A 18 4.48 -3.66 12.40
C TYR A 18 5.69 -2.76 12.11
N ALA A 19 5.49 -1.70 11.33
CA ALA A 19 6.55 -0.73 11.04
C ALA A 19 7.08 -0.09 12.32
N GLU A 20 6.19 0.38 13.20
CA GLU A 20 6.55 0.94 14.51
C GLU A 20 7.35 -0.06 15.36
N PHE A 21 6.87 -1.31 15.47
CA PHE A 21 7.54 -2.37 16.22
C PHE A 21 8.95 -2.70 15.67
N GLN A 22 9.16 -2.52 14.36
CA GLN A 22 10.45 -2.73 13.71
C GLN A 22 11.32 -1.46 13.65
N ASN A 23 10.88 -0.34 14.23
CA ASN A 23 11.52 0.98 14.09
C ASN A 23 11.72 1.38 12.62
N MET A 24 10.76 1.04 11.77
CA MET A 24 10.71 1.44 10.37
C MET A 24 9.88 2.71 10.22
N GLU A 25 10.32 3.58 9.32
CA GLU A 25 9.56 4.75 8.89
C GLU A 25 8.70 4.39 7.68
N ILE A 26 7.43 4.81 7.70
CA ILE A 26 6.54 4.69 6.55
C ILE A 26 6.71 5.95 5.71
N VAL A 27 7.52 5.84 4.65
CA VAL A 27 7.81 6.96 3.75
C VAL A 27 6.66 7.28 2.79
N ASN A 28 5.84 6.28 2.43
CA ASN A 28 4.69 6.44 1.56
C ASN A 28 3.62 5.39 1.84
N GLU A 29 2.36 5.72 1.60
CA GLU A 29 1.23 4.80 1.64
C GLU A 29 0.48 4.81 0.30
N TYR A 30 0.16 3.63 -0.24
CA TYR A 30 -0.50 3.44 -1.53
C TYR A 30 -1.69 2.48 -1.36
N SER A 31 -2.87 2.82 -1.90
CA SER A 31 -4.09 2.01 -1.72
C SER A 31 -5.01 2.00 -2.96
N ASP A 32 -5.29 0.81 -3.49
CA ASP A 32 -6.23 0.63 -4.62
C ASP A 32 -7.51 -0.07 -4.15
N GLU A 33 -8.45 0.71 -3.60
CA GLU A 33 -9.68 0.15 -3.01
C GLU A 33 -10.66 -0.36 -4.07
N GLY A 34 -11.25 -1.54 -3.84
CA GLY A 34 -12.27 -2.11 -4.73
C GLY A 34 -11.75 -2.51 -6.13
N LYS A 35 -10.43 -2.59 -6.33
CA LYS A 35 -9.81 -3.01 -7.58
C LYS A 35 -9.51 -4.52 -7.59
N SER A 36 -9.53 -5.12 -8.77
CA SER A 36 -9.16 -6.53 -8.95
C SER A 36 -7.67 -6.73 -8.68
N GLY A 37 -7.31 -7.68 -7.82
CA GLY A 37 -5.91 -8.08 -7.58
C GLY A 37 -5.31 -8.96 -8.68
N LYS A 38 -6.04 -9.28 -9.75
CA LYS A 38 -5.58 -10.17 -10.84
C LYS A 38 -4.64 -9.49 -11.82
N SER A 39 -4.68 -8.17 -11.91
CA SER A 39 -3.89 -7.38 -12.86
C SER A 39 -3.35 -6.12 -12.19
N VAL A 40 -2.24 -5.62 -12.72
CA VAL A 40 -1.71 -4.29 -12.40
C VAL A 40 -2.50 -3.18 -13.10
N GLU A 41 -3.21 -3.53 -14.17
CA GLU A 41 -4.11 -2.62 -14.87
C GLU A 41 -5.30 -2.26 -13.98
N GLY A 42 -5.66 -0.97 -13.93
CA GLY A 42 -6.70 -0.44 -13.05
C GLY A 42 -6.25 -0.20 -11.60
N ARG A 43 -4.95 -0.33 -11.31
CA ARG A 43 -4.32 -0.06 -10.01
C ARG A 43 -3.35 1.14 -10.09
N PRO A 44 -3.87 2.38 -10.14
CA PRO A 44 -3.03 3.57 -10.29
C PRO A 44 -2.05 3.77 -9.14
N GLU A 45 -2.42 3.44 -7.90
CA GLU A 45 -1.51 3.63 -6.76
C GLU A 45 -0.36 2.62 -6.79
N PHE A 46 -0.62 1.41 -7.28
CA PHE A 46 0.43 0.43 -7.54
C PHE A 46 1.40 0.88 -8.63
N GLN A 47 0.86 1.43 -9.71
CA GLN A 47 1.68 1.97 -10.79
C GLN A 47 2.56 3.11 -10.27
N ARG A 48 1.99 4.04 -9.48
CA ARG A 48 2.78 5.10 -8.81
C ARG A 48 3.88 4.53 -7.90
N THR A 49 3.61 3.41 -7.21
CA THR A 49 4.63 2.74 -6.40
C THR A 49 5.80 2.26 -7.26
N LEU A 50 5.51 1.61 -8.40
CA LEU A 50 6.53 1.13 -9.33
C LEU A 50 7.32 2.30 -9.94
N ASP A 51 6.63 3.35 -10.37
CA ASP A 51 7.25 4.55 -10.94
C ASP A 51 8.18 5.23 -9.92
N ASN A 52 7.75 5.36 -8.66
CA ASN A 52 8.58 5.94 -7.60
C ASN A 52 9.82 5.07 -7.31
N ILE A 53 9.70 3.74 -7.38
CA ILE A 53 10.84 2.82 -7.23
C ILE A 53 11.81 2.97 -8.40
N GLU A 54 11.31 2.98 -9.63
CA GLU A 54 12.13 3.07 -10.84
C GLU A 54 12.90 4.39 -10.90
N ASN A 55 12.25 5.49 -10.52
CA ASN A 55 12.86 6.82 -10.53
C ASN A 55 13.62 7.17 -9.23
N SER A 56 13.65 6.26 -8.24
CA SER A 56 14.25 6.50 -6.92
C SER A 56 13.68 7.71 -6.16
N THR A 57 12.43 8.09 -6.43
CA THR A 57 11.74 9.25 -5.82
C THR A 57 10.93 8.88 -4.58
N ILE A 58 11.18 7.71 -3.99
CA ILE A 58 10.43 7.19 -2.84
C ILE A 58 10.62 8.07 -1.58
N ASN A 59 11.74 8.79 -1.48
CA ASN A 59 12.11 9.58 -0.30
C ASN A 59 12.09 11.10 -0.54
N ASP A 60 11.54 11.56 -1.66
CA ASP A 60 11.51 13.00 -1.96
C ASP A 60 10.43 13.68 -1.10
N GLU A 61 10.86 14.30 0.01
CA GLU A 61 10.12 15.37 0.72
C GLU A 61 10.11 16.68 -0.08
#